data_AF-K2EIN6-F1
#
_entry.id   AF-K2EIN6-F1
#
_cell.length_a   1.000
_cell.length_b   1.000
_cell.length_c   1.000
_cell.angle_alpha   90.00
_cell.angle_beta   90.00
_cell.angle_gamma   90.00
#
_symmetry.space_group_name_H-M   'P 1'
#
loop_
_entity.id
_entity.type
_entity.pdbx_description
1 polymer ?
#
loop_
_entity_poly.entity_id
_entity_poly.type
_entity_poly.pdbx_seq_one_letter_code
_entity_poly.pdbx_strand_id
1 'polypeptide(L)'
;MKAIKLITGLVVLSAIQYQFLGSFYLKSDVISSITTFLSIIFGFYITSLAIFVTSSYVADLYKITDKENKSVTLLHTLIHNYKFGLIFILISILYLLIIQLVLNQLDGNISRLRLGEYYLLPFLFLVVFNFWHGYRMLNDLINVIIQESKRHKTEKSPK
;
A
#
# COMPACT_ATOMS: atom_id res chain seq x y z
N MET A 1 -8.75 -10.22 -33.26
CA MET A 1 -8.75 -11.32 -32.25
C MET A 1 -8.32 -10.90 -30.84
N LYS A 2 -7.21 -10.17 -30.63
CA LYS A 2 -6.77 -9.77 -29.28
C LYS A 2 -7.78 -8.89 -28.53
N ALA A 3 -8.39 -7.90 -29.20
CA ALA A 3 -9.39 -7.02 -28.61
C ALA A 3 -10.68 -7.74 -28.19
N ILE A 4 -11.16 -8.70 -29.01
CA ILE A 4 -12.36 -9.48 -28.71
C ILE A 4 -12.15 -10.32 -27.45
N LYS A 5 -10.99 -11.00 -27.32
CA LYS A 5 -10.65 -11.78 -26.12
C LYS A 5 -10.58 -10.90 -24.86
N LEU A 6 -10.09 -9.67 -24.99
CA LEU A 6 -9.98 -8.70 -23.91
C LEU A 6 -11.37 -8.21 -23.45
N ILE A 7 -12.28 -7.93 -24.40
CA ILE A 7 -13.66 -7.53 -24.12
C ILE A 7 -14.44 -8.69 -23.48
N THR A 8 -14.36 -9.91 -24.01
CA THR A 8 -15.00 -11.08 -23.38
C THR A 8 -14.42 -11.37 -22.00
N GLY A 9 -13.10 -11.18 -21.81
CA GLY A 9 -12.47 -11.30 -20.50
C GLY A 9 -13.03 -10.29 -19.49
N LEU A 10 -13.20 -9.03 -19.89
CA LEU A 10 -13.81 -7.98 -19.08
C LEU A 10 -15.27 -8.29 -18.70
N VAL A 11 -16.07 -8.79 -19.65
CA VAL A 11 -17.48 -9.14 -19.42
C VAL A 11 -17.63 -10.35 -18.50
N VAL A 12 -16.76 -11.36 -18.64
CA VAL A 12 -16.76 -12.51 -17.73
C VAL A 12 -16.30 -12.10 -16.33
N LEU A 13 -15.29 -11.22 -16.23
CA LEU A 13 -14.83 -10.70 -14.95
C LEU A 13 -15.93 -9.92 -14.22
N SER A 14 -16.69 -9.09 -14.94
CA SER A 14 -17.81 -8.33 -14.37
C SER A 14 -19.01 -9.21 -14.00
N ALA A 15 -19.27 -10.29 -14.74
CA ALA A 15 -20.32 -11.25 -14.39
C ALA A 15 -19.97 -12.09 -13.15
N ILE A 16 -18.74 -12.60 -13.06
CA ILE A 16 -18.22 -13.29 -11.87
C ILE A 16 -18.24 -12.35 -10.67
N GLN A 17 -17.87 -11.09 -10.89
CA GLN A 17 -17.93 -10.04 -9.89
C GLN A 17 -19.37 -9.86 -9.37
N TYR A 18 -20.37 -9.71 -10.24
CA TYR A 18 -21.76 -9.53 -9.81
C TYR A 18 -22.26 -10.71 -8.97
N GLN A 19 -21.89 -11.93 -9.35
CA GLN A 19 -22.33 -13.15 -8.69
C GLN A 19 -21.60 -13.43 -7.36
N PHE A 20 -20.33 -13.02 -7.22
CA PHE A 20 -19.53 -13.22 -6.01
C PHE A 20 -19.61 -12.03 -5.02
N LEU A 21 -19.81 -10.81 -5.52
CA LEU A 21 -19.89 -9.60 -4.69
C LEU A 21 -21.30 -9.33 -4.14
N GLY A 22 -22.36 -9.86 -4.78
CA GLY A 22 -23.73 -9.74 -4.28
C GLY A 22 -23.95 -10.36 -2.89
N SER A 23 -23.04 -11.24 -2.44
CA SER A 23 -23.06 -11.82 -1.09
C SER A 23 -22.18 -11.09 -0.06
N PHE A 24 -21.31 -10.16 -0.48
CA PHE A 24 -20.38 -9.46 0.42
C PHE A 24 -20.92 -8.08 0.79
N TYR A 25 -21.51 -8.00 1.99
CA TYR A 25 -21.92 -6.71 2.56
C TYR A 25 -20.75 -6.05 3.29
N LEU A 26 -20.33 -4.87 2.82
CA LEU A 26 -19.35 -4.03 3.50
C LEU A 26 -19.96 -3.47 4.79
N LYS A 27 -19.60 -4.08 5.93
CA LYS A 27 -19.99 -3.58 7.25
C LYS A 27 -19.14 -2.38 7.64
N SER A 28 -19.76 -1.40 8.29
CA SER A 28 -19.08 -0.22 8.84
C SER A 28 -17.90 -0.61 9.75
N ASP A 29 -18.07 -1.66 10.56
CA ASP A 29 -17.02 -2.18 11.46
C ASP A 29 -15.77 -2.66 10.72
N VAL A 30 -15.94 -3.26 9.54
CA VAL A 30 -14.82 -3.72 8.70
C VAL A 30 -14.05 -2.53 8.16
N ILE A 31 -14.77 -1.52 7.66
CA ILE A 31 -14.16 -0.27 7.16
C ILE A 31 -13.39 0.43 8.29
N SER A 32 -13.98 0.52 9.48
CA SER A 32 -13.32 1.10 10.65
C SER A 32 -12.05 0.33 11.03
N SER A 33 -12.12 -1.00 11.08
CA SER A 33 -10.98 -1.86 11.44
C SER A 33 -9.83 -1.73 10.44
N ILE A 34 -10.13 -1.70 9.13
CA ILE A 34 -9.13 -1.49 8.08
C ILE A 34 -8.55 -0.08 8.16
N THR A 35 -9.36 0.94 8.44
CA THR A 35 -8.89 2.32 8.60
C THR A 35 -7.91 2.45 9.78
N THR A 36 -8.23 1.81 10.91
CA THR A 36 -7.31 1.74 12.07
C THR A 36 -6.01 1.03 11.70
N PHE A 37 -6.10 -0.11 11.02
CA PHE A 37 -4.92 -0.85 10.58
C PHE A 37 -4.02 -0.03 9.63
N LEU A 38 -4.60 0.64 8.63
CA LEU A 38 -3.85 1.51 7.72
C LEU A 38 -3.22 2.71 8.46
N SER A 39 -3.88 3.25 9.48
CA SER A 39 -3.31 4.30 10.33
C SER A 39 -2.07 3.82 11.11
N ILE A 40 -2.09 2.57 11.59
CA ILE A 40 -0.92 1.95 12.24
C ILE A 40 0.22 1.78 11.22
N ILE A 41 -0.08 1.27 10.01
CA ILE A 41 0.93 1.15 8.94
C ILE A 41 1.49 2.52 8.56
N PHE A 42 0.65 3.56 8.49
CA PHE A 42 1.10 4.92 8.21
C PHE A 42 2.15 5.39 9.22
N GLY A 43 1.88 5.19 10.52
CA GLY A 43 2.87 5.48 11.58
C GLY A 43 4.15 4.68 11.40
N PHE A 44 4.03 3.37 11.13
CA PHE A 44 5.18 2.51 10.86
C PHE A 44 6.00 2.99 9.66
N TYR A 45 5.37 3.47 8.59
CA TYR A 45 6.08 4.00 7.42
C TYR A 45 6.87 5.26 7.75
N ILE A 46 6.32 6.17 8.56
CA ILE A 46 7.05 7.37 9.00
C ILE A 46 8.27 6.96 9.83
N THR A 47 8.11 6.03 10.78
CA THR A 47 9.22 5.52 11.58
C THR A 47 10.27 4.82 10.73
N SER A 48 9.84 3.99 9.77
CA SER A 48 10.71 3.30 8.82
C SER A 48 11.51 4.29 7.98
N LEU A 49 10.87 5.33 7.48
CA LEU A 49 11.52 6.39 6.73
C LEU A 49 12.52 7.16 7.61
N ALA A 50 12.20 7.43 8.87
CA ALA A 50 13.11 8.08 9.80
C ALA A 50 14.38 7.23 10.05
N ILE A 51 14.23 5.92 10.27
CA ILE A 51 15.36 4.97 10.38
C ILE A 51 16.17 4.96 9.09
N PHE A 52 15.49 4.96 7.95
CA PHE A 52 16.14 4.93 6.65
C PHE A 52 16.98 6.20 6.41
N VAL A 53 16.43 7.38 6.69
CA VAL A 53 17.12 8.67 6.50
C VAL A 53 18.31 8.85 7.47
N THR A 54 18.27 8.25 8.66
CA THR A 54 19.36 8.35 9.65
C THR A 54 20.43 7.27 9.52
N SER A 55 20.20 6.22 8.72
CA SER A 55 21.15 5.12 8.52
C SER A 55 22.40 5.56 7.75
N SER A 56 23.58 5.21 8.28
CA SER A 56 24.86 5.51 7.65
C SER A 56 25.05 4.70 6.35
N TYR A 57 24.56 3.46 6.33
CA TYR A 57 24.52 2.61 5.14
C TYR A 57 23.72 3.25 4.00
N VAL A 58 22.57 3.83 4.34
CA VAL A 58 21.69 4.47 3.36
C VAL A 58 22.33 5.72 2.75
N ALA A 59 23.12 6.48 3.51
CA ALA A 59 23.89 7.60 2.97
C ALA A 59 24.88 7.16 1.87
N ASP A 60 25.46 5.97 2.00
CA ASP A 60 26.38 5.42 0.99
C ASP A 60 25.65 4.92 -0.27
N LEU A 61 24.34 4.63 -0.20
CA LEU A 61 23.51 4.33 -1.38
C LEU A 61 23.40 5.53 -2.35
N TYR A 62 23.73 6.75 -1.91
CA TYR A 62 23.79 7.93 -2.78
C TYR A 62 24.89 7.81 -3.84
N LYS A 63 25.92 7.00 -3.58
CA LYS A 63 27.05 6.79 -4.49
C LYS A 63 26.78 5.68 -5.52
N ILE A 64 25.68 4.95 -5.37
CA ILE A 64 25.31 3.82 -6.22
C ILE A 64 24.18 4.27 -7.16
N THR A 65 24.46 4.26 -8.46
CA THR A 65 23.44 4.48 -9.49
C THR A 65 22.45 3.33 -9.52
N ASP A 66 21.17 3.65 -9.73
CA ASP A 66 20.14 2.64 -9.86
C ASP A 66 20.38 1.79 -11.13
N LYS A 67 20.21 0.48 -11.01
CA LYS A 67 20.36 -0.47 -12.11
C LYS A 67 19.22 -0.34 -13.12
N GLU A 68 18.04 0.05 -12.68
CA GLU A 68 16.86 0.22 -13.53
C GLU A 68 16.81 1.62 -14.18
N ASN A 69 17.34 2.63 -13.51
CA ASN A 69 17.41 3.99 -14.03
C ASN A 69 18.75 4.67 -13.72
N LYS A 70 19.65 4.69 -14.71
CA LYS A 70 21.00 5.26 -14.57
C LYS A 70 21.04 6.75 -14.26
N SER A 71 19.93 7.47 -14.41
CA SER A 71 19.84 8.90 -14.13
C SER A 71 19.55 9.22 -12.66
N VAL A 72 19.22 8.22 -11.84
CA VAL A 72 18.94 8.40 -10.40
C VAL A 72 19.79 7.46 -9.56
N THR A 73 20.00 7.83 -8.30
CA THR A 73 20.69 6.99 -7.32
C THR A 73 19.71 6.01 -6.70
N LEU A 74 20.22 4.87 -6.22
CA LEU A 74 19.40 3.86 -5.54
C LEU A 74 18.68 4.46 -4.31
N LEU A 75 19.32 5.41 -3.64
CA LEU A 75 18.70 6.18 -2.55
C LEU A 75 17.46 6.94 -3.02
N HIS A 76 17.55 7.63 -4.16
CA HIS A 76 16.46 8.45 -4.69
C HIS A 76 15.24 7.57 -5.02
N THR A 77 15.48 6.40 -5.60
CA THR A 77 14.42 5.41 -5.87
C THR A 77 13.77 4.90 -4.58
N LEU A 78 14.55 4.58 -3.55
CA LEU A 78 13.96 4.15 -2.27
C LEU A 78 13.14 5.27 -1.62
N ILE A 79 13.67 6.49 -1.52
CA ILE A 79 12.94 7.63 -0.96
C ILE A 79 11.65 7.90 -1.75
N HIS A 80 11.71 7.81 -3.08
CA HIS A 80 10.54 7.98 -3.93
C HIS A 80 9.47 6.93 -3.63
N ASN A 81 9.86 5.65 -3.52
CA ASN A 81 8.94 4.56 -3.20
C ASN A 81 8.30 4.73 -1.80
N TYR A 82 9.09 5.16 -0.80
CA TYR A 82 8.57 5.46 0.52
C TYR A 82 7.57 6.63 0.51
N LYS A 83 7.89 7.72 -0.20
CA LYS A 83 6.99 8.87 -0.36
C LYS A 83 5.69 8.47 -1.08
N PHE A 84 5.81 7.69 -2.15
CA PHE A 84 4.66 7.18 -2.88
C PHE A 84 3.76 6.33 -1.97
N GLY A 85 4.34 5.39 -1.21
CA GLY A 85 3.62 4.57 -0.25
C GLY A 85 2.90 5.38 0.84
N LEU A 86 3.56 6.39 1.40
CA LEU A 86 2.98 7.29 2.40
C LEU A 86 1.78 8.07 1.85
N ILE A 87 1.93 8.68 0.67
CA ILE A 87 0.86 9.42 0.00
C ILE A 87 -0.30 8.47 -0.33
N PHE A 88 0.00 7.26 -0.82
CA PHE A 88 -1.01 6.27 -1.17
C PHE A 88 -1.81 5.80 0.05
N ILE A 89 -1.15 5.50 1.18
CA ILE A 89 -1.83 5.17 2.43
C ILE A 89 -2.70 6.33 2.91
N LEU A 90 -2.18 7.57 2.84
CA LEU A 90 -2.95 8.75 3.26
C LEU A 90 -4.23 8.93 2.42
N ILE A 91 -4.11 8.83 1.09
CA ILE A 91 -5.26 8.86 0.18
C ILE A 91 -6.23 7.71 0.49
N SER A 92 -5.69 6.53 0.80
CA SER A 92 -6.48 5.36 1.15
C SER A 92 -7.29 5.57 2.43
N ILE A 93 -6.67 6.12 3.48
CA ILE A 93 -7.34 6.47 4.74
C ILE A 93 -8.45 7.51 4.47
N LEU A 94 -8.14 8.58 3.75
CA LEU A 94 -9.12 9.62 3.41
C LEU A 94 -10.32 9.05 2.64
N TYR A 95 -10.05 8.17 1.68
CA TYR A 95 -11.09 7.48 0.91
C TYR A 95 -12.00 6.63 1.81
N LEU A 96 -11.43 5.83 2.72
CA LEU A 96 -12.22 5.01 3.64
C LEU A 96 -13.06 5.85 4.61
N LEU A 97 -12.53 6.98 5.09
CA LEU A 97 -13.27 7.92 5.94
C LEU A 97 -14.46 8.53 5.19
N ILE A 98 -14.30 8.89 3.92
CA ILE A 98 -15.41 9.38 3.09
C ILE A 98 -16.48 8.30 2.91
N ILE A 99 -16.08 7.06 2.60
CA ILE A 99 -17.05 5.94 2.50
C ILE A 99 -17.80 5.77 3.82
N GLN A 100 -17.08 5.76 4.94
CA GLN A 100 -17.69 5.58 6.26
C GLN A 100 -18.70 6.70 6.57
N LEU A 101 -18.35 7.95 6.24
CA LEU A 101 -19.26 9.09 6.40
C LEU A 101 -20.53 8.94 5.55
N VAL A 102 -20.38 8.58 4.27
CA VAL A 102 -21.50 8.38 3.35
C VAL A 102 -22.40 7.24 3.82
N LEU A 103 -21.83 6.09 4.20
CA LEU A 103 -22.59 4.94 4.70
C LEU A 103 -23.38 5.26 5.97
N ASN A 104 -22.82 6.08 6.86
CA ASN A 104 -23.48 6.48 8.11
C ASN A 104 -24.67 7.45 7.87
N GLN A 105 -24.63 8.27 6.81
CA GLN A 105 -25.73 9.19 6.48
C GLN A 105 -26.90 8.55 5.70
N LEU A 106 -26.73 7.33 5.22
CA LEU A 106 -27.77 6.64 4.45
C LEU A 106 -28.68 5.84 5.37
N ASP A 107 -29.91 6.32 5.51
CA ASP A 107 -31.02 5.61 6.14
C ASP A 107 -31.62 4.59 5.15
N GLY A 108 -31.48 3.30 5.48
CA GLY A 108 -32.11 2.19 4.77
C GLY A 108 -31.15 1.10 4.28
N ASN A 109 -31.50 -0.16 4.51
CA ASN A 109 -30.71 -1.33 4.10
C ASN A 109 -30.55 -1.46 2.58
N ILE A 110 -31.53 -1.00 1.79
CA ILE A 110 -31.52 -1.14 0.31
C ILE A 110 -30.49 -0.20 -0.32
N SER A 111 -30.41 1.05 0.17
CA SER A 111 -29.44 2.05 -0.30
C SER A 111 -28.01 1.64 0.04
N ARG A 112 -27.80 1.00 1.21
CA ARG A 112 -26.50 0.48 1.64
C ARG A 112 -26.04 -0.72 0.82
N LEU A 113 -26.96 -1.62 0.44
CA LEU A 113 -26.64 -2.78 -0.40
C LEU A 113 -26.09 -2.36 -1.78
N ARG A 114 -26.80 -1.43 -2.45
CA ARG A 114 -26.39 -0.94 -3.78
C ARG A 114 -25.06 -0.18 -3.75
N LEU A 115 -24.78 0.61 -2.72
CA LEU A 115 -23.50 1.32 -2.62
C LEU A 115 -22.35 0.40 -2.26
N GLY A 116 -22.60 -0.65 -1.47
CA GLY A 116 -21.63 -1.72 -1.22
C GLY A 116 -21.10 -2.32 -2.52
N GLU A 117 -21.96 -2.59 -3.50
CA GLU A 117 -21.56 -3.13 -4.81
C GLU A 117 -20.60 -2.21 -5.59
N TYR A 118 -20.83 -0.89 -5.55
CA TYR A 118 -19.97 0.08 -6.25
C TYR A 118 -18.63 0.31 -5.55
N TYR A 119 -18.61 0.34 -4.21
CA TYR A 119 -17.40 0.64 -3.44
C TYR A 119 -16.55 -0.58 -3.11
N LEU A 120 -17.07 -1.80 -3.24
CA LEU A 120 -16.36 -3.03 -2.85
C LEU A 120 -15.11 -3.30 -3.70
N LEU A 121 -15.16 -3.06 -5.02
CA LEU A 121 -13.99 -3.29 -5.87
C LEU A 121 -12.87 -2.26 -5.62
N PRO A 122 -13.15 -0.94 -5.59
CA PRO A 122 -12.18 0.05 -5.14
C PRO A 122 -11.64 -0.24 -3.74
N PHE A 123 -12.49 -0.68 -2.80
CA PHE A 123 -12.10 -1.06 -1.45
C PHE A 123 -11.12 -2.24 -1.45
N LEU A 124 -11.45 -3.35 -2.13
CA LEU A 124 -10.57 -4.52 -2.22
C LEU A 124 -9.25 -4.20 -2.91
N PHE A 125 -9.30 -3.43 -4.01
CA PHE A 125 -8.10 -2.96 -4.70
C PHE A 125 -7.22 -2.17 -3.75
N LEU A 126 -7.79 -1.20 -3.03
CA LEU A 126 -7.09 -0.39 -2.05
C LEU A 126 -6.46 -1.25 -0.96
N VAL A 127 -7.19 -2.20 -0.38
CA VAL A 127 -6.67 -3.08 0.68
C VAL A 127 -5.52 -3.91 0.14
N VAL A 128 -5.70 -4.64 -0.95
CA VAL A 128 -4.67 -5.51 -1.54
C VAL A 128 -3.42 -4.70 -1.91
N PHE A 129 -3.61 -3.54 -2.54
CA PHE A 129 -2.50 -2.69 -2.96
C PHE A 129 -1.73 -2.11 -1.76
N ASN A 130 -2.43 -1.68 -0.70
CA ASN A 130 -1.77 -1.23 0.53
C ASN A 130 -0.99 -2.34 1.21
N PHE A 131 -1.54 -3.56 1.29
CA PHE A 131 -0.84 -4.72 1.84
C PHE A 131 0.40 -5.09 1.03
N TRP A 132 0.28 -5.11 -0.30
CA TRP A 132 1.41 -5.39 -1.19
C TRP A 132 2.52 -4.36 -1.03
N HIS A 133 2.17 -3.07 -0.99
CA HIS A 133 3.14 -2.00 -0.78
C HIS A 133 3.75 -2.07 0.64
N GLY A 134 2.94 -2.42 1.64
CA GLY A 134 3.36 -2.64 3.03
C GLY A 134 4.44 -3.70 3.15
N TYR A 135 4.20 -4.85 2.53
CA TYR A 135 5.15 -5.94 2.47
C TYR A 135 6.48 -5.50 1.82
N ARG A 136 6.42 -4.80 0.68
CA ARG A 136 7.62 -4.32 -0.01
C ARG A 136 8.45 -3.37 0.86
N MET A 137 7.81 -2.38 1.47
CA MET A 137 8.50 -1.41 2.34
C MET A 137 9.11 -2.08 3.58
N LEU A 138 8.39 -3.02 4.19
CA LEU A 138 8.91 -3.79 5.32
C LEU A 138 10.16 -4.58 4.92
N ASN A 139 10.14 -5.22 3.75
CA ASN A 139 11.30 -5.95 3.23
C ASN A 139 12.49 -5.01 2.98
N ASP A 140 12.26 -3.82 2.42
CA ASP A 140 13.30 -2.81 2.22
C ASP A 140 13.90 -2.34 3.55
N LEU A 141 13.07 -2.09 4.57
CA LEU A 141 13.53 -1.73 5.91
C LEU A 141 14.38 -2.84 6.54
N ILE A 142 13.92 -4.09 6.50
CA ILE A 142 14.64 -5.25 7.05
C ILE A 142 16.03 -5.35 6.39
N ASN A 143 16.09 -5.21 5.06
CA ASN A 143 17.36 -5.25 4.33
C ASN A 143 18.31 -4.16 4.81
N VAL A 144 17.82 -2.93 5.00
CA VAL A 144 18.61 -1.80 5.49
C VAL A 144 19.15 -2.05 6.89
N ILE A 145 18.30 -2.51 7.81
CA ILE A 145 18.69 -2.83 9.19
C ILE A 145 19.78 -3.92 9.21
N ILE A 146 19.63 -4.96 8.39
CA ILE A 146 20.62 -6.04 8.27
C ILE A 146 21.95 -5.50 7.73
N GLN A 147 21.92 -4.63 6.72
CA GLN A 147 23.14 -4.05 6.13
C GLN A 147 23.85 -3.12 7.11
N GLU A 148 23.11 -2.25 7.82
CA GLU A 148 23.65 -1.38 8.87
C GLU A 148 24.30 -2.19 9.98
N SER A 149 23.64 -3.26 10.45
CA SER A 149 24.17 -4.15 11.48
C SER A 149 25.47 -4.84 11.05
N LYS A 150 25.57 -5.29 9.79
CA LYS A 150 26.79 -5.88 9.25
C LYS A 150 27.93 -4.87 9.24
N ARG A 151 27.68 -3.63 8.82
CA ARG A 151 28.69 -2.55 8.81
C ARG A 151 29.26 -2.29 10.20
N HIS A 152 28.39 -2.13 11.20
CA HIS A 152 28.82 -1.88 12.58
C HIS A 152 29.68 -3.01 13.17
N LYS A 153 29.46 -4.27 12.77
CA LYS A 153 30.33 -5.39 13.19
C LYS A 153 31.72 -5.30 12.57
N THR A 154 31.82 -4.88 11.31
CA THR A 154 33.11 -4.75 10.61
C THR A 154 33.95 -3.59 11.17
N GLU A 155 33.32 -2.47 11.54
CA GLU A 155 34.01 -1.31 12.13
C GLU A 155 34.49 -1.57 13.57
N LYS A 156 33.81 -2.46 14.32
CA LYS A 156 34.18 -2.83 15.70
C LYS A 156 35.16 -3.99 15.81
N SER A 157 35.62 -4.55 14.69
CA SER A 157 36.68 -5.57 14.68
C SER A 157 37.99 -4.91 14.22
N PRO A 158 38.67 -4.11 15.07
CA PRO A 158 40.01 -3.66 14.74
C PRO A 158 40.92 -4.89 14.62
N LYS A 159 41.67 -4.95 13.52
CA LYS A 159 42.83 -5.84 13.38
C LYS A 159 43.92 -5.43 14.36
#